data_AF-A0A381V9D6-F1
#
_entry.id   AF-A0A381V9D6-F1
#
_cell.length_a   1.000
_cell.length_b   1.000
_cell.length_c   1.000
_cell.angle_alpha   90.00
_cell.angle_beta   90.00
_cell.angle_gamma   90.00
#
_symmetry.space_group_name_H-M   'P 1'
#
loop_
_entity.id
_entity.type
_entity.pdbx_description
1 polymer ?
#
loop_
_entity_poly.entity_id
_entity_poly.type
_entity_poly.pdbx_seq_one_letter_code
_entity_poly.pdbx_strand_id
1 'polypeptide(L)'
;MDRKSLLKTLNLSRFTAFDFETTGLDPYNDRIIEIAAIRFEDGEITDRYVELINPERPISRMITEITGISNKMVQNAPTEETIIDDFLYFLGNDPLVAHNIHFDEQFLSVMCDRLGRNKGNNTNYDTLQLSRSLFFDQPVFNLGALSEYFGLSAKGAHRAEKDTENTGLIFLEMLDELSTYPLEMISKVIALTKGSDIPNQQLYIDLGNELTRLGDLKSGLNSSSHIHDFKWNTYRCNGSRDIDQIKADDVFGPTGLLKNVHPNFESRPNQAKYAALVEETLTQEKGAGVVEAGTGLGKSMAYLFGAFKNSLNVEQDGPTVVACHTKHLQDQLFYKDLPQLAETLDVPIKAVMMKGRNNYICKTRFDWLISDAKTLDSLDVEALIPILFWMYWTKTGDLSECSGFFNARRTWLKSTFCSEPGFCTGDVCNRNDGCYYGKLKKAIFRAHIIVVNHSLLMTDAAQPGFLPDFNSVIVDEAHNLVKSAYQQFKTKWSEKDTSYFLQTVDPSFPRS
;
A
#
# COMPACT_ATOMS: atom_id res chain seq x y z
N MET A 1 -5.69 16.43 -21.86
CA MET A 1 -7.09 16.61 -22.33
C MET A 1 -7.89 17.24 -21.20
N ASP A 2 -8.97 17.99 -21.51
CA ASP A 2 -9.91 18.38 -20.46
C ASP A 2 -10.79 17.18 -20.03
N ARG A 3 -11.41 17.28 -18.85
CA ARG A 3 -12.20 16.20 -18.23
C ARG A 3 -13.34 15.75 -19.12
N LYS A 4 -14.08 16.67 -19.74
CA LYS A 4 -15.19 16.35 -20.65
C LYS A 4 -14.74 15.53 -21.85
N SER A 5 -13.61 15.88 -22.45
CA SER A 5 -13.04 15.13 -23.57
C SER A 5 -12.58 13.74 -23.13
N LEU A 6 -11.98 13.62 -21.94
CA LEU A 6 -11.59 12.32 -21.37
C LEU A 6 -12.81 11.42 -21.14
N LEU A 7 -13.87 11.94 -20.51
CA LEU A 7 -15.11 11.20 -20.27
C LEU A 7 -15.73 10.70 -21.58
N LYS A 8 -15.78 11.54 -22.60
CA LYS A 8 -16.27 11.14 -23.93
C LYS A 8 -15.45 9.99 -24.52
N THR A 9 -14.12 10.08 -24.43
CA THR A 9 -13.19 9.06 -24.92
C THR A 9 -13.39 7.71 -24.22
N LEU A 10 -13.69 7.73 -22.93
CA LEU A 10 -13.88 6.52 -22.11
C LEU A 10 -15.34 6.04 -22.09
N ASN A 11 -16.21 6.56 -22.97
CA ASN A 11 -17.66 6.26 -22.99
C ASN A 11 -18.38 6.56 -21.66
N LEU A 12 -17.86 7.54 -20.90
CA LEU A 12 -18.30 7.96 -19.58
C LEU A 12 -18.79 9.41 -19.55
N SER A 13 -19.19 9.98 -20.70
CA SER A 13 -19.88 11.29 -20.74
C SER A 13 -21.15 11.32 -19.90
N ARG A 14 -21.71 10.16 -19.57
CA ARG A 14 -22.78 10.01 -18.60
C ARG A 14 -22.60 8.72 -17.81
N PHE A 15 -22.77 8.79 -16.50
CA PHE A 15 -22.79 7.64 -15.59
C PHE A 15 -23.65 7.96 -14.37
N THR A 16 -24.05 6.93 -13.63
CA THR A 16 -24.78 7.08 -12.38
C THR A 16 -23.99 6.44 -11.24
N ALA A 17 -23.63 7.25 -10.24
CA ALA A 17 -23.14 6.72 -8.98
C ALA A 17 -24.33 6.32 -8.11
N PHE A 18 -24.24 5.22 -7.36
CA PHE A 18 -25.29 4.82 -6.43
C PHE A 18 -24.74 4.10 -5.20
N ASP A 19 -25.55 4.10 -4.14
CA ASP A 19 -25.24 3.49 -2.85
C ASP A 19 -26.54 3.03 -2.16
N PHE A 20 -26.45 1.92 -1.44
CA PHE A 20 -27.54 1.41 -0.62
C PHE A 20 -27.18 1.34 0.86
N GLU A 21 -28.09 1.82 1.70
CA GLU A 21 -28.10 1.46 3.11
C GLU A 21 -29.05 0.29 3.33
N THR A 22 -28.68 -0.67 4.17
CA THR A 22 -29.40 -1.94 4.31
C THR A 22 -29.59 -2.35 5.77
N THR A 23 -30.47 -3.32 6.01
CA THR A 23 -30.68 -3.91 7.35
C THR A 23 -29.57 -4.88 7.78
N GLY A 24 -28.57 -5.12 6.92
CA GLY A 24 -27.49 -6.08 7.12
C GLY A 24 -26.76 -6.41 5.81
N LEU A 25 -25.87 -7.40 5.82
CA LEU A 25 -24.94 -7.65 4.70
C LEU A 25 -25.40 -8.75 3.74
N ASP A 26 -26.49 -9.46 4.03
CA ASP A 26 -26.95 -10.58 3.22
C ASP A 26 -28.06 -10.13 2.26
N PRO A 27 -27.84 -10.04 0.94
CA PRO A 27 -28.83 -9.53 -0.01
C PRO A 27 -30.14 -10.35 -0.06
N TYR A 28 -30.10 -11.64 0.30
CA TYR A 28 -31.29 -12.50 0.32
C TYR A 28 -32.12 -12.27 1.58
N ASN A 29 -31.45 -12.17 2.72
CA ASN A 29 -32.11 -12.07 4.01
C ASN A 29 -32.37 -10.63 4.43
N ASP A 30 -31.53 -9.66 4.06
CA ASP A 30 -31.61 -8.23 4.39
C ASP A 30 -32.39 -7.40 3.35
N ARG A 31 -32.78 -6.17 3.72
CA ARG A 31 -33.58 -5.24 2.90
C ARG A 31 -32.87 -3.90 2.82
N ILE A 32 -33.14 -3.19 1.74
CA ILE A 32 -32.68 -1.82 1.54
C ILE A 32 -33.54 -0.88 2.41
N ILE A 33 -32.91 0.12 3.02
CA ILE A 33 -33.55 1.12 3.91
C ILE A 33 -33.32 2.56 3.43
N GLU A 34 -32.34 2.80 2.57
CA GLU A 34 -32.14 4.04 1.83
C GLU A 34 -31.49 3.71 0.49
N ILE A 35 -31.91 4.41 -0.56
CA ILE A 35 -31.24 4.42 -1.86
C ILE A 35 -30.81 5.83 -2.16
N ALA A 36 -29.60 5.99 -2.65
CA ALA A 36 -29.19 7.19 -3.35
C ALA A 36 -28.59 6.82 -4.71
N ALA A 37 -28.98 7.55 -5.75
CA ALA A 37 -28.37 7.51 -7.06
C ALA A 37 -28.23 8.93 -7.61
N ILE A 38 -27.05 9.25 -8.10
CA ILE A 38 -26.69 10.59 -8.59
C ILE A 38 -26.14 10.44 -10.00
N ARG A 39 -26.79 11.13 -10.93
CA ARG A 39 -26.39 11.16 -12.33
C ARG A 39 -25.36 12.25 -12.56
N PHE A 40 -24.29 11.86 -13.24
CA PHE A 40 -23.27 12.76 -13.74
C PHE A 40 -23.34 12.82 -15.27
N GLU A 41 -23.34 14.03 -15.83
CA GLU A 41 -23.16 14.27 -17.27
C GLU A 41 -22.00 15.24 -17.50
N ASP A 42 -21.04 14.83 -18.32
CA ASP A 42 -19.79 15.53 -18.61
C ASP A 42 -19.00 15.99 -17.36
N GLY A 43 -19.15 15.24 -16.26
CA GLY A 43 -18.47 15.47 -14.98
C GLY A 43 -19.26 16.33 -13.99
N GLU A 44 -20.46 16.80 -14.36
CA GLU A 44 -21.33 17.62 -13.52
C GLU A 44 -22.55 16.82 -13.06
N ILE A 45 -23.03 17.09 -11.84
CA ILE A 45 -24.24 16.46 -11.32
C ILE A 45 -25.47 17.08 -12.00
N THR A 46 -26.29 16.25 -12.64
CA THR A 46 -27.47 16.71 -13.38
C THR A 46 -28.79 16.25 -12.78
N ASP A 47 -28.81 15.12 -12.08
CA ASP A 47 -30.03 14.57 -11.49
C ASP A 47 -29.75 13.71 -10.26
N ARG A 48 -30.77 13.53 -9.40
CA ARG A 48 -30.68 12.76 -8.15
C ARG A 48 -31.96 11.98 -7.88
N TYR A 49 -31.79 10.75 -7.43
CA TYR A 49 -32.84 9.91 -6.88
C TYR A 49 -32.43 9.49 -5.47
N VAL A 50 -33.12 9.98 -4.44
CA VAL A 50 -32.82 9.67 -3.04
C VAL A 50 -34.12 9.35 -2.32
N GLU A 51 -34.22 8.14 -1.77
CA GLU A 51 -35.45 7.67 -1.15
C GLU A 51 -35.15 6.83 0.09
N LEU A 52 -35.83 7.11 1.20
CA LEU A 52 -35.88 6.20 2.34
C LEU A 52 -36.85 5.07 2.00
N ILE A 53 -36.55 3.86 2.47
CA ILE A 53 -37.35 2.68 2.13
C ILE A 53 -37.84 2.02 3.41
N ASN A 54 -39.12 1.70 3.45
CA ASN A 54 -39.68 0.83 4.47
C ASN A 54 -39.26 -0.62 4.17
N PRO A 55 -38.40 -1.25 5.00
CA PRO A 55 -37.91 -2.60 4.74
C PRO A 55 -38.93 -3.69 5.16
N GLU A 56 -40.12 -3.28 5.60
CA GLU A 56 -41.20 -4.12 6.12
C GLU A 56 -40.77 -5.04 7.28
N ARG A 57 -39.72 -4.62 7.99
CA ARG A 57 -39.14 -5.32 9.12
C ARG A 57 -38.52 -4.35 10.13
N PRO A 58 -38.25 -4.79 11.36
CA PRO A 58 -37.49 -3.99 12.31
C PRO A 58 -36.03 -3.79 11.88
N ILE A 59 -35.56 -2.55 11.91
CA ILE A 59 -34.14 -2.17 11.86
C ILE A 59 -33.55 -2.33 13.26
N SER A 60 -32.42 -3.05 13.36
CA SER A 60 -31.73 -3.26 14.63
C SER A 60 -31.06 -1.97 15.12
N ARG A 61 -30.84 -1.86 16.44
CA ARG A 61 -30.12 -0.72 17.02
C ARG A 61 -28.71 -0.55 16.43
N MET A 62 -28.01 -1.66 16.18
CA MET A 62 -26.67 -1.64 15.58
C MET A 62 -26.68 -0.99 14.20
N ILE A 63 -27.64 -1.34 13.34
CA ILE A 63 -27.78 -0.73 12.00
C ILE A 63 -28.13 0.75 12.13
N THR A 64 -29.09 1.12 12.99
CA THR A 64 -29.39 2.54 13.23
C THR A 64 -28.19 3.33 13.75
N GLU A 65 -27.29 2.72 14.53
CA GLU A 65 -26.05 3.37 14.98
C GLU A 65 -25.02 3.55 13.85
N ILE A 66 -25.04 2.68 12.84
CA ILE A 66 -24.13 2.76 11.67
C ILE A 66 -24.66 3.73 10.62
N THR A 67 -25.92 3.60 10.23
CA THR A 67 -26.52 4.33 9.09
C THR A 67 -27.28 5.59 9.51
N GLY A 68 -27.55 5.74 10.81
CA GLY A 68 -28.40 6.81 11.33
C GLY A 68 -29.90 6.65 11.02
N ILE A 69 -30.31 5.59 10.31
CA ILE A 69 -31.70 5.38 9.89
C ILE A 69 -32.44 4.57 10.95
N SER A 70 -33.51 5.16 11.50
CA SER A 70 -34.33 4.53 12.54
C SER A 70 -35.65 3.97 12.00
N ASN A 71 -36.23 3.00 12.70
CA ASN A 71 -37.57 2.48 12.40
C ASN A 71 -38.63 3.57 12.23
N LYS A 72 -38.53 4.67 13.00
CA LYS A 72 -39.47 5.80 12.91
C LYS A 72 -39.35 6.58 11.60
N MET A 73 -38.15 6.65 11.01
CA MET A 73 -37.90 7.37 9.76
C MET A 73 -38.52 6.63 8.57
N VAL A 74 -38.43 5.30 8.58
CA VAL A 74 -38.85 4.46 7.44
C VAL A 74 -40.29 3.95 7.54
N GLN A 75 -40.96 4.08 8.69
CA GLN A 75 -42.29 3.50 8.91
C GLN A 75 -43.34 3.90 7.86
N ASN A 76 -43.29 5.16 7.40
CA ASN A 76 -44.21 5.71 6.40
C ASN A 76 -43.55 5.93 5.04
N ALA A 77 -42.31 5.48 4.87
CA ALA A 77 -41.58 5.55 3.62
C ALA A 77 -42.13 4.50 2.63
N PRO A 78 -41.96 4.68 1.31
CA PRO A 78 -42.39 3.69 0.33
C PRO A 78 -41.62 2.37 0.48
N THR A 79 -42.20 1.28 0.00
CA THR A 79 -41.55 -0.05 -0.02
C THR A 79 -40.72 -0.23 -1.29
N GLU A 80 -39.87 -1.26 -1.33
CA GLU A 80 -39.10 -1.62 -2.53
C GLU A 80 -40.00 -1.85 -3.76
N GLU A 81 -41.16 -2.51 -3.61
CA GLU A 81 -42.13 -2.70 -4.70
C GLU A 81 -42.67 -1.37 -5.24
N THR A 82 -42.80 -0.36 -4.38
CA THR A 82 -43.34 0.94 -4.78
C THR A 82 -42.32 1.74 -5.62
N ILE A 83 -41.02 1.58 -5.33
CA ILE A 83 -39.96 2.44 -5.87
C ILE A 83 -39.16 1.80 -7.01
N ILE A 84 -39.24 0.48 -7.17
CA ILE A 84 -38.35 -0.27 -8.08
C ILE A 84 -38.42 0.21 -9.53
N ASP A 85 -39.61 0.49 -10.05
CA ASP A 85 -39.79 0.87 -11.45
C ASP A 85 -39.23 2.28 -11.72
N ASP A 86 -39.46 3.23 -10.81
CA ASP A 86 -38.92 4.59 -10.89
C ASP A 86 -37.39 4.57 -10.73
N PHE A 87 -36.87 3.73 -9.83
CA PHE A 87 -35.43 3.59 -9.62
C PHE A 87 -34.73 2.98 -10.84
N LEU A 88 -35.26 1.89 -11.43
CA LEU A 88 -34.70 1.30 -12.64
C LEU A 88 -34.81 2.25 -13.85
N TYR A 89 -35.90 3.01 -13.94
CA TYR A 89 -36.03 4.08 -14.93
C TYR A 89 -34.96 5.16 -14.73
N PHE A 90 -34.70 5.53 -13.47
CA PHE A 90 -33.62 6.46 -13.14
C PHE A 90 -32.26 5.88 -13.51
N LEU A 91 -31.93 4.61 -13.25
CA LEU A 91 -30.63 4.04 -13.67
C LEU A 91 -30.50 3.98 -15.20
N GLY A 92 -31.56 3.58 -15.90
CA GLY A 92 -31.57 3.43 -17.35
C GLY A 92 -30.45 2.49 -17.82
N ASN A 93 -29.76 2.87 -18.90
CA ASN A 93 -28.59 2.14 -19.41
C ASN A 93 -27.27 2.80 -19.00
N ASP A 94 -27.29 3.69 -18.01
CA ASP A 94 -26.10 4.40 -17.58
C ASP A 94 -25.09 3.40 -17.00
N PRO A 95 -23.79 3.56 -17.25
CA PRO A 95 -22.81 2.83 -16.48
C PRO A 95 -22.95 3.17 -14.99
N LEU A 96 -22.83 2.17 -14.13
CA LEU A 96 -23.05 2.27 -12.70
C LEU A 96 -21.72 2.33 -11.96
N VAL A 97 -21.64 3.22 -10.98
CA VAL A 97 -20.44 3.45 -10.17
C VAL A 97 -20.81 3.32 -8.69
N ALA A 98 -20.05 2.54 -7.94
CA ALA A 98 -20.22 2.43 -6.50
C ALA A 98 -18.87 2.22 -5.81
N HIS A 99 -18.85 2.28 -4.49
CA HIS A 99 -17.66 2.02 -3.68
C HIS A 99 -17.79 0.63 -3.03
N ASN A 100 -17.16 -0.39 -3.63
CA ASN A 100 -17.46 -1.82 -3.42
C ASN A 100 -18.72 -2.29 -4.17
N ILE A 101 -18.77 -2.05 -5.49
CA ILE A 101 -19.99 -2.24 -6.32
C ILE A 101 -20.59 -3.63 -6.26
N HIS A 102 -19.79 -4.65 -5.95
CA HIS A 102 -20.31 -6.02 -5.78
C HIS A 102 -21.40 -6.11 -4.69
N PHE A 103 -21.31 -5.27 -3.65
CA PHE A 103 -22.32 -5.22 -2.60
C PHE A 103 -23.65 -4.66 -3.13
N ASP A 104 -23.62 -3.46 -3.70
CA ASP A 104 -24.83 -2.78 -4.18
C ASP A 104 -25.47 -3.53 -5.36
N GLU A 105 -24.64 -4.08 -6.25
CA GLU A 105 -25.08 -4.86 -7.39
C GLU A 105 -25.85 -6.12 -6.97
N GLN A 106 -25.39 -6.82 -5.92
CA GLN A 106 -26.07 -8.00 -5.39
C GLN A 106 -27.43 -7.65 -4.78
N PHE A 107 -27.50 -6.57 -3.98
CA PHE A 107 -28.77 -6.11 -3.42
C PHE A 107 -29.75 -5.69 -4.52
N LEU A 108 -29.26 -5.00 -5.57
CA LEU A 108 -30.07 -4.61 -6.72
C LEU A 108 -30.58 -5.84 -7.48
N SER A 109 -29.72 -6.83 -7.73
CA SER A 109 -30.09 -8.06 -8.43
C SER A 109 -31.14 -8.84 -7.65
N VAL A 110 -30.92 -9.06 -6.35
CA VAL A 110 -31.87 -9.82 -5.51
C VAL A 110 -33.18 -9.06 -5.34
N MET A 111 -33.17 -7.73 -5.25
CA MET A 111 -34.38 -6.92 -5.26
C MET A 111 -35.15 -7.10 -6.58
N CYS A 112 -34.48 -7.01 -7.73
CA CYS A 112 -35.12 -7.21 -9.03
C CYS A 112 -35.70 -8.62 -9.18
N ASP A 113 -34.96 -9.65 -8.80
CA ASP A 113 -35.41 -11.04 -8.85
C ASP A 113 -36.64 -11.28 -7.96
N ARG A 114 -36.60 -10.75 -6.73
CA ARG A 114 -37.72 -10.85 -5.77
C ARG A 114 -38.99 -10.18 -6.29
N LEU A 115 -38.87 -9.06 -6.99
CA LEU A 115 -39.99 -8.26 -7.49
C LEU A 115 -40.33 -8.55 -8.97
N GLY A 116 -39.67 -9.53 -9.59
CA GLY A 116 -39.91 -9.92 -10.99
C GLY A 116 -39.60 -8.82 -12.00
N ARG A 117 -38.60 -7.97 -11.74
CA ARG A 117 -38.15 -6.90 -12.63
C ARG A 117 -36.82 -7.25 -13.30
N ASN A 118 -36.55 -6.66 -14.46
CA ASN A 118 -35.27 -6.84 -15.15
C ASN A 118 -34.29 -5.76 -14.70
N LYS A 119 -33.13 -6.18 -14.16
CA LYS A 119 -32.07 -5.29 -13.67
C LYS A 119 -31.40 -4.45 -14.77
N GLY A 120 -31.45 -4.90 -16.02
CA GLY A 120 -30.64 -4.35 -17.11
C GLY A 120 -29.22 -4.91 -17.15
N ASN A 121 -28.44 -4.46 -18.14
CA ASN A 121 -27.07 -4.91 -18.42
C ASN A 121 -26.07 -3.75 -18.33
N ASN A 122 -26.16 -2.96 -17.25
CA ASN A 122 -25.29 -1.82 -17.04
C ASN A 122 -23.83 -2.29 -16.82
N THR A 123 -22.87 -1.51 -17.33
CA THR A 123 -21.45 -1.72 -17.02
C THR A 123 -21.16 -1.20 -15.62
N ASN A 124 -20.41 -1.97 -14.83
CA ASN A 124 -20.14 -1.67 -13.43
C ASN A 124 -18.69 -1.20 -13.21
N TYR A 125 -18.55 -0.12 -12.46
CA TYR A 125 -17.27 0.45 -12.04
C TYR A 125 -17.17 0.52 -10.52
N ASP A 126 -16.03 0.08 -9.99
CA ASP A 126 -15.77 0.02 -8.55
C ASP A 126 -14.64 0.97 -8.16
N THR A 127 -14.99 2.01 -7.40
CA THR A 127 -14.03 2.98 -6.88
C THR A 127 -13.15 2.41 -5.76
N LEU A 128 -13.56 1.35 -5.05
CA LEU A 128 -12.72 0.66 -4.07
C LEU A 128 -11.61 -0.13 -4.77
N GLN A 129 -11.91 -0.82 -5.86
CA GLN A 129 -10.90 -1.50 -6.67
C GLN A 129 -9.93 -0.49 -7.31
N LEU A 130 -10.46 0.58 -7.93
CA LEU A 130 -9.65 1.62 -8.56
C LEU A 130 -8.79 2.35 -7.53
N SER A 131 -9.32 2.69 -6.35
CA SER A 131 -8.54 3.36 -5.31
C SER A 131 -7.36 2.52 -4.84
N ARG A 132 -7.57 1.22 -4.58
CA ARG A 132 -6.48 0.30 -4.23
C ARG A 132 -5.42 0.21 -5.33
N SER A 133 -5.80 0.42 -6.58
CA SER A 133 -4.92 0.31 -7.73
C SER A 133 -4.15 1.60 -8.00
N LEU A 134 -4.83 2.74 -8.07
CA LEU A 134 -4.24 4.03 -8.43
C LEU A 134 -3.57 4.74 -7.24
N PHE A 135 -4.11 4.55 -6.05
CA PHE A 135 -3.61 5.14 -4.80
C PHE A 135 -3.05 4.05 -3.89
N PHE A 136 -2.34 3.09 -4.47
CA PHE A 136 -1.85 1.86 -3.83
C PHE A 136 -1.03 2.11 -2.55
N ASP A 137 -0.51 3.32 -2.34
CA ASP A 137 0.30 3.73 -1.19
C ASP A 137 -0.53 4.27 -0.01
N GLN A 138 -1.82 4.55 -0.21
CA GLN A 138 -2.71 5.01 0.87
C GLN A 138 -2.95 3.91 1.92
N PRO A 139 -2.99 4.26 3.21
CA PRO A 139 -3.12 3.27 4.27
C PRO A 139 -4.53 2.66 4.35
N VAL A 140 -5.55 3.45 3.98
CA VAL A 140 -6.97 3.14 4.14
C VAL A 140 -7.72 3.57 2.87
N PHE A 141 -8.66 2.73 2.44
CA PHE A 141 -9.39 2.90 1.17
C PHE A 141 -10.91 2.99 1.35
N ASN A 142 -11.40 3.19 2.57
CA ASN A 142 -12.83 3.43 2.76
C ASN A 142 -13.21 4.81 2.22
N LEU A 143 -14.48 4.98 1.86
CA LEU A 143 -14.97 6.20 1.24
C LEU A 143 -14.68 7.47 2.05
N GLY A 144 -14.76 7.40 3.39
CA GLY A 144 -14.45 8.53 4.27
C GLY A 144 -12.98 8.99 4.15
N ALA A 145 -12.03 8.05 4.21
CA ALA A 145 -10.61 8.34 4.06
C ALA A 145 -10.28 8.89 2.66
N LEU A 146 -10.90 8.34 1.62
CA LEU A 146 -10.73 8.84 0.25
C LEU A 146 -11.34 10.24 0.08
N SER A 147 -12.51 10.48 0.66
CA SER A 147 -13.15 11.81 0.63
C SER A 147 -12.25 12.87 1.27
N GLU A 148 -11.65 12.56 2.43
CA GLU A 148 -10.67 13.44 3.09
C GLU A 148 -9.43 13.65 2.21
N TYR A 149 -8.90 12.58 1.61
CA TYR A 149 -7.74 12.65 0.71
C TYR A 149 -7.97 13.60 -0.47
N PHE A 150 -9.16 13.57 -1.09
CA PHE A 150 -9.52 14.47 -2.19
C PHE A 150 -10.09 15.83 -1.74
N GLY A 151 -10.06 16.15 -0.44
CA GLY A 151 -10.56 17.42 0.09
C GLY A 151 -12.07 17.60 -0.02
N LEU A 152 -12.83 16.51 -0.14
CA LEU A 152 -14.29 16.52 -0.19
C LEU A 152 -14.89 16.67 1.21
N SER A 153 -16.03 17.34 1.30
CA SER A 153 -16.66 17.62 2.59
C SER A 153 -17.17 16.34 3.26
N ALA A 154 -16.83 16.17 4.54
CA ALA A 154 -17.40 15.15 5.42
C ALA A 154 -18.74 15.59 6.08
N LYS A 155 -19.24 16.81 5.79
CA LYS A 155 -20.50 17.28 6.38
C LYS A 155 -21.66 16.50 5.77
N GLY A 156 -22.30 15.65 6.58
CA GLY A 156 -23.36 14.75 6.14
C GLY A 156 -22.87 13.39 5.66
N ALA A 157 -21.58 13.04 5.86
CA ALA A 157 -21.08 11.67 5.67
C ALA A 157 -21.88 10.68 6.53
N HIS A 158 -22.04 9.43 6.06
CA HIS A 158 -22.95 8.40 6.61
C HIS A 158 -24.43 8.56 6.23
N ARG A 159 -24.71 9.26 5.13
CA ARG A 159 -26.02 9.25 4.47
C ARG A 159 -25.79 8.91 3.02
N ALA A 160 -26.62 8.01 2.47
CA ALA A 160 -26.42 7.44 1.14
C ALA A 160 -26.22 8.52 0.07
N GLU A 161 -26.95 9.64 0.15
CA GLU A 161 -26.82 10.74 -0.82
C GLU A 161 -25.42 11.34 -0.85
N LYS A 162 -24.86 11.70 0.31
CA LYS A 162 -23.57 12.38 0.35
C LYS A 162 -22.44 11.43 -0.02
N ASP A 163 -22.56 10.17 0.39
CA ASP A 163 -21.60 9.12 0.08
C ASP A 163 -21.64 8.77 -1.42
N THR A 164 -22.82 8.74 -2.04
CA THR A 164 -22.99 8.60 -3.49
C THR A 164 -22.37 9.77 -4.26
N GLU A 165 -22.56 11.00 -3.78
CA GLU A 165 -22.00 12.20 -4.41
C GLU A 165 -20.47 12.14 -4.39
N ASN A 166 -19.90 11.86 -3.22
CA ASN A 166 -18.47 11.74 -3.06
C ASN A 166 -17.92 10.58 -3.91
N THR A 167 -18.63 9.45 -4.01
CA THR A 167 -18.25 8.32 -4.85
C THR A 167 -18.11 8.73 -6.32
N GLY A 168 -19.10 9.45 -6.86
CA GLY A 168 -19.05 9.94 -8.25
C GLY A 168 -17.93 10.96 -8.48
N LEU A 169 -17.72 11.89 -7.54
CA LEU A 169 -16.62 12.87 -7.63
C LEU A 169 -15.24 12.20 -7.54
N ILE A 170 -15.06 11.24 -6.63
CA ILE A 170 -13.83 10.46 -6.48
C ILE A 170 -13.56 9.64 -7.75
N PHE A 171 -14.60 9.08 -8.36
CA PHE A 171 -14.47 8.36 -9.63
C PHE A 171 -13.90 9.26 -10.74
N LEU A 172 -14.34 10.52 -10.83
CA LEU A 172 -13.77 11.47 -11.80
C LEU A 172 -12.27 11.70 -11.57
N GLU A 173 -11.84 11.87 -10.32
CA GLU A 173 -10.41 12.00 -9.98
C GLU A 173 -9.61 10.72 -10.33
N MET A 174 -10.22 9.53 -10.15
CA MET A 174 -9.62 8.26 -10.57
C MET A 174 -9.47 8.13 -12.08
N LEU A 175 -10.45 8.62 -12.86
CA LEU A 175 -10.35 8.62 -14.32
C LEU A 175 -9.22 9.51 -14.80
N ASP A 176 -9.08 10.69 -14.19
CA ASP A 176 -7.98 11.61 -14.48
C ASP A 176 -6.63 10.96 -14.16
N GLU A 177 -6.46 10.35 -12.99
CA GLU A 177 -5.21 9.66 -12.62
C GLU A 177 -4.94 8.42 -13.50
N LEU A 178 -5.95 7.59 -13.77
CA LEU A 178 -5.80 6.40 -14.63
C LEU A 178 -5.33 6.80 -16.04
N SER A 179 -5.82 7.92 -16.57
CA SER A 179 -5.46 8.41 -17.90
C SER A 179 -3.99 8.84 -18.04
N THR A 180 -3.24 8.89 -16.94
CA THR A 180 -1.80 9.24 -16.92
C THR A 180 -0.89 8.06 -17.26
N TYR A 181 -1.42 6.83 -17.13
CA TYR A 181 -0.63 5.62 -17.34
C TYR A 181 -0.49 5.29 -18.84
N PRO A 182 0.70 4.83 -19.28
CA PRO A 182 0.97 4.54 -20.68
C PRO A 182 0.39 3.20 -21.14
N LEU A 183 0.29 3.02 -22.46
CA LEU A 183 -0.28 1.81 -23.08
C LEU A 183 0.38 0.52 -22.60
N GLU A 184 1.71 0.50 -22.44
CA GLU A 184 2.44 -0.70 -21.99
C GLU A 184 1.92 -1.19 -20.63
N MET A 185 1.64 -0.26 -19.73
CA MET A 185 1.15 -0.55 -18.39
C MET A 185 -0.30 -1.05 -18.48
N ILE A 186 -1.18 -0.28 -19.13
CA ILE A 186 -2.60 -0.63 -19.28
C ILE A 186 -2.78 -1.99 -19.98
N SER A 187 -1.93 -2.31 -20.96
CA SER A 187 -1.95 -3.60 -21.64
C SER A 187 -1.66 -4.78 -20.71
N LYS A 188 -0.80 -4.60 -19.69
CA LYS A 188 -0.54 -5.64 -18.67
C LYS A 188 -1.76 -5.87 -17.79
N VAL A 189 -2.48 -4.79 -17.45
CA VAL A 189 -3.75 -4.89 -16.69
C VAL A 189 -4.81 -5.60 -17.54
N ILE A 190 -5.01 -5.19 -18.80
CA ILE A 190 -5.94 -5.87 -19.71
C ILE A 190 -5.60 -7.37 -19.84
N ALA A 191 -4.32 -7.72 -19.99
CA ALA A 191 -3.89 -9.10 -20.10
C ALA A 191 -4.17 -9.92 -18.83
N LEU A 192 -3.90 -9.36 -17.65
CA LEU A 192 -4.17 -10.00 -16.35
C LEU A 192 -5.67 -10.25 -16.15
N THR A 193 -6.50 -9.26 -16.48
CA THR A 193 -7.95 -9.29 -16.23
C THR A 193 -8.72 -10.11 -17.27
N LYS A 194 -8.07 -10.54 -18.36
CA LYS A 194 -8.74 -11.19 -19.49
C LYS A 194 -9.37 -12.53 -19.11
N GLY A 195 -10.69 -12.63 -19.29
CA GLY A 195 -11.45 -13.85 -19.01
C GLY A 195 -11.91 -13.97 -17.56
N SER A 196 -11.68 -12.95 -16.75
CA SER A 196 -12.28 -12.79 -15.42
C SER A 196 -13.42 -11.78 -15.47
N ASP A 197 -14.48 -12.06 -14.71
CA ASP A 197 -15.56 -11.12 -14.46
C ASP A 197 -15.17 -10.27 -13.25
N ILE A 198 -14.72 -9.04 -13.50
CA ILE A 198 -14.30 -8.08 -12.48
C ILE A 198 -14.80 -6.68 -12.86
N PRO A 199 -15.06 -5.80 -11.88
CA PRO A 199 -15.41 -4.42 -12.18
C PRO A 199 -14.24 -3.70 -12.86
N ASN A 200 -14.56 -2.61 -13.56
CA ASN A 200 -13.61 -1.73 -14.26
C ASN A 200 -12.87 -2.33 -15.48
N GLN A 201 -13.08 -3.60 -15.84
CA GLN A 201 -12.39 -4.22 -16.99
C GLN A 201 -12.58 -3.41 -18.29
N GLN A 202 -13.82 -2.97 -18.55
CA GLN A 202 -14.14 -2.17 -19.73
C GLN A 202 -13.40 -0.83 -19.75
N LEU A 203 -13.18 -0.20 -18.59
CA LEU A 203 -12.44 1.06 -18.48
C LEU A 203 -11.00 0.92 -18.95
N TYR A 204 -10.31 -0.16 -18.54
CA TYR A 204 -8.95 -0.42 -19.00
C TYR A 204 -8.89 -0.69 -20.50
N ILE A 205 -9.88 -1.42 -21.04
CA ILE A 205 -9.99 -1.71 -22.49
C ILE A 205 -10.18 -0.41 -23.28
N ASP A 206 -11.12 0.46 -22.86
CA ASP A 206 -11.41 1.71 -23.54
C ASP A 206 -10.20 2.65 -23.55
N LEU A 207 -9.51 2.78 -22.41
CA LEU A 207 -8.26 3.55 -22.33
C LEU A 207 -7.16 2.95 -23.22
N GLY A 208 -6.99 1.62 -23.19
CA GLY A 208 -6.00 0.94 -24.03
C GLY A 208 -6.25 1.12 -25.53
N ASN A 209 -7.52 1.07 -25.95
CA ASN A 209 -7.91 1.31 -27.34
C ASN A 209 -7.60 2.75 -27.78
N GLU A 210 -7.90 3.74 -26.94
CA GLU A 210 -7.58 5.14 -27.24
C GLU A 210 -6.07 5.37 -27.32
N LEU A 211 -5.30 4.88 -26.34
CA LEU A 211 -3.84 5.01 -26.35
C LEU A 211 -3.23 4.36 -27.60
N THR A 212 -3.75 3.21 -28.02
CA THR A 212 -3.36 2.54 -29.27
C THR A 212 -3.66 3.41 -30.49
N ARG A 213 -4.81 4.09 -30.51
CA ARG A 213 -5.22 4.99 -31.60
C ARG A 213 -4.31 6.22 -31.71
N LEU A 214 -3.83 6.76 -30.60
CA LEU A 214 -2.93 7.92 -30.56
C LEU A 214 -1.49 7.56 -30.97
N GLY A 215 -1.08 6.30 -30.75
CA GLY A 215 0.23 5.79 -31.16
C GLY A 215 1.41 6.21 -30.28
N ASP A 216 1.17 6.94 -29.18
CA ASP A 216 2.17 7.19 -28.15
C ASP A 216 2.19 6.04 -27.14
N LEU A 217 3.29 5.29 -27.11
CA LEU A 217 3.46 4.13 -26.24
C LEU A 217 4.00 4.49 -24.85
N LYS A 218 4.51 5.72 -24.67
CA LYS A 218 5.32 6.10 -23.51
C LYS A 218 4.62 7.08 -22.56
N SER A 219 3.67 7.86 -23.05
CA SER A 219 2.86 8.75 -22.22
C SER A 219 1.42 8.25 -22.07
N GLY A 220 0.77 8.63 -20.97
CA GLY A 220 -0.69 8.62 -20.90
C GLY A 220 -1.32 9.74 -21.73
N LEU A 221 -2.64 9.85 -21.63
CA LEU A 221 -3.46 10.94 -22.21
C LEU A 221 -3.27 12.27 -21.47
N ASN A 222 -2.93 12.19 -20.18
CA ASN A 222 -2.74 13.31 -19.27
C ASN A 222 -1.42 13.17 -18.49
N SER A 223 -1.02 14.26 -17.82
CA SER A 223 0.06 14.26 -16.84
C SER A 223 -0.53 14.05 -15.44
N SER A 224 0.09 13.20 -14.62
CA SER A 224 -0.34 13.01 -13.24
C SER A 224 -0.06 14.25 -12.39
N SER A 225 -1.06 14.65 -11.61
CA SER A 225 -0.94 15.59 -10.50
C SER A 225 -0.51 14.90 -9.20
N HIS A 226 -0.58 13.57 -9.14
CA HIS A 226 -0.22 12.78 -7.97
C HIS A 226 1.29 12.50 -7.97
N ILE A 227 1.95 12.90 -6.89
CA ILE A 227 3.36 12.62 -6.67
C ILE A 227 3.44 11.42 -5.72
N HIS A 228 3.80 10.26 -6.25
CA HIS A 228 4.16 9.14 -5.39
C HIS A 228 5.59 9.34 -4.84
N ASP A 229 5.71 9.62 -3.53
CA ASP A 229 6.99 9.81 -2.85
C ASP A 229 7.69 8.46 -2.58
N PHE A 230 8.23 7.85 -3.63
CA PHE A 230 8.99 6.61 -3.50
C PHE A 230 10.40 6.87 -3.00
N LYS A 231 10.60 6.42 -1.76
CA LYS A 231 11.87 6.46 -1.05
C LYS A 231 12.82 5.38 -1.56
N TRP A 232 14.12 5.67 -1.49
CA TRP A 232 15.17 4.71 -1.78
C TRP A 232 15.56 3.96 -0.51
N ASN A 233 15.72 2.64 -0.57
CA ASN A 233 16.26 1.84 0.54
C ASN A 233 17.81 1.85 0.60
N THR A 234 18.43 2.80 -0.10
CA THR A 234 19.87 3.06 -0.09
C THR A 234 20.09 4.55 0.09
N TYR A 235 21.07 4.91 0.90
CA TYR A 235 21.41 6.30 1.22
C TYR A 235 22.90 6.52 0.95
N ARG A 236 23.24 7.69 0.40
CA ARG A 236 24.62 8.10 0.16
C ARG A 236 24.79 9.60 0.42
N CYS A 237 25.64 9.93 1.38
CA CYS A 237 26.20 11.26 1.56
C CYS A 237 27.62 11.29 1.01
N ASN A 238 27.99 12.35 0.28
CA ASN A 238 29.35 12.56 -0.25
C ASN A 238 30.07 13.67 0.51
N GLY A 239 29.84 13.75 1.84
CA GLY A 239 30.41 14.80 2.66
C GLY A 239 31.94 14.83 2.63
N SER A 240 32.50 15.98 3.02
CA SER A 240 33.93 16.28 2.88
C SER A 240 34.75 16.13 4.16
N ARG A 241 34.09 16.12 5.33
CA ARG A 241 34.76 16.06 6.63
C ARG A 241 35.16 14.63 6.98
N ASP A 242 36.26 14.55 7.71
CA ASP A 242 36.73 13.31 8.32
C ASP A 242 35.98 13.08 9.64
N ILE A 243 35.22 11.99 9.72
CA ILE A 243 34.47 11.63 10.93
C ILE A 243 35.41 11.37 12.11
N ASP A 244 36.67 11.00 11.88
CA ASP A 244 37.59 10.71 12.98
C ASP A 244 37.87 11.95 13.85
N GLN A 245 37.89 13.12 13.24
CA GLN A 245 38.23 14.38 13.89
C GLN A 245 37.06 14.98 14.70
N ILE A 246 35.85 14.43 14.57
CA ILE A 246 34.65 14.95 15.21
C ILE A 246 34.41 14.18 16.51
N LYS A 247 34.30 14.88 17.64
CA LYS A 247 33.96 14.28 18.94
C LYS A 247 32.47 14.43 19.24
N ALA A 248 31.95 13.59 20.13
CA ALA A 248 30.56 13.66 20.56
C ALA A 248 30.14 15.06 21.06
N ASP A 249 31.02 15.77 21.78
CA ASP A 249 30.73 17.13 22.28
C ASP A 249 30.67 18.18 21.16
N ASP A 250 31.43 17.99 20.06
CA ASP A 250 31.37 18.86 18.87
C ASP A 250 30.03 18.75 18.14
N VAL A 251 29.29 17.66 18.37
CA VAL A 251 27.99 17.39 17.75
C VAL A 251 26.83 17.75 18.67
N PHE A 252 26.86 17.21 19.90
CA PHE A 252 25.74 17.25 20.85
C PHE A 252 25.88 18.31 21.95
N GLY A 253 27.02 19.00 22.01
CA GLY A 253 27.29 20.02 23.02
C GLY A 253 26.51 21.32 22.82
N PRO A 254 26.61 22.29 23.75
CA PRO A 254 25.84 23.54 23.74
C PRO A 254 26.06 24.44 22.51
N THR A 255 27.19 24.27 21.83
CA THR A 255 27.59 24.94 20.58
C THR A 255 27.84 23.95 19.45
N GLY A 256 27.33 22.72 19.57
CA GLY A 256 27.61 21.63 18.63
C GLY A 256 26.91 21.79 17.28
N LEU A 257 27.36 21.00 16.30
CA LEU A 257 26.92 21.08 14.90
C LEU A 257 25.40 20.93 14.72
N LEU A 258 24.72 20.10 15.53
CA LEU A 258 23.27 19.90 15.43
C LEU A 258 22.46 21.15 15.77
N LYS A 259 22.97 22.01 16.66
CA LYS A 259 22.29 23.26 17.02
C LYS A 259 22.21 24.24 15.85
N ASN A 260 23.20 24.21 14.96
CA ASN A 260 23.27 25.11 13.80
C ASN A 260 22.24 24.74 12.71
N VAL A 261 21.80 23.48 12.68
CA VAL A 261 20.89 22.96 11.64
C VAL A 261 19.47 22.80 12.17
N HIS A 262 19.29 22.53 13.47
CA HIS A 262 17.98 22.26 14.05
C HIS A 262 17.59 23.35 15.07
N PRO A 263 16.67 24.27 14.72
CA PRO A 263 16.31 25.43 15.55
C PRO A 263 15.84 25.07 16.97
N ASN A 264 15.24 23.88 17.11
CA ASN A 264 14.70 23.38 18.37
C ASN A 264 15.61 22.35 19.06
N PHE A 265 16.88 22.23 18.64
CA PHE A 265 17.80 21.31 19.31
C PHE A 265 18.20 21.85 20.67
N GLU A 266 18.06 20.99 21.68
CA GLU A 266 18.47 21.28 23.05
C GLU A 266 19.63 20.35 23.41
N SER A 267 20.77 20.94 23.76
CA SER A 267 21.95 20.20 24.20
C SER A 267 21.66 19.48 25.51
N ARG A 268 21.87 18.17 25.53
CA ARG A 268 21.70 17.32 26.72
C ARG A 268 23.03 16.65 27.06
N PRO A 269 23.66 16.93 28.21
CA PRO A 269 24.94 16.33 28.58
C PRO A 269 24.93 14.79 28.56
N ASN A 270 23.79 14.19 28.91
CA ASN A 270 23.61 12.73 28.86
C ASN A 270 23.59 12.17 27.43
N GLN A 271 23.20 12.95 26.42
CA GLN A 271 23.25 12.53 25.02
C GLN A 271 24.70 12.47 24.52
N ALA A 272 25.51 13.49 24.82
CA ALA A 272 26.93 13.50 24.49
C ALA A 272 27.69 12.35 25.19
N LYS A 273 27.41 12.12 26.48
CA LYS A 273 27.95 10.96 27.23
C LYS A 273 27.53 9.63 26.61
N TYR A 274 26.26 9.51 26.22
CA TYR A 274 25.77 8.30 25.58
C TYR A 274 26.47 8.06 24.22
N ALA A 275 26.60 9.09 23.40
CA ALA A 275 27.29 9.00 22.11
C ALA A 275 28.77 8.57 22.27
N ALA A 276 29.49 9.16 23.23
CA ALA A 276 30.87 8.80 23.54
C ALA A 276 30.99 7.35 24.03
N LEU A 277 30.06 6.88 24.88
CA LEU A 277 30.03 5.50 25.34
C LEU A 277 29.81 4.51 24.17
N VAL A 278 28.91 4.85 23.24
CA VAL A 278 28.64 4.00 22.07
C VAL A 278 29.86 3.99 21.13
N GLU A 279 30.48 5.13 20.88
CA GLU A 279 31.73 5.22 20.12
C GLU A 279 32.83 4.33 20.72
N GLU A 280 33.08 4.47 22.02
CA GLU A 280 34.06 3.65 22.74
C GLU A 280 33.73 2.15 22.62
N THR A 281 32.46 1.79 22.81
CA THR A 281 32.02 0.38 22.76
C THR A 281 32.18 -0.22 21.35
N LEU A 282 31.87 0.53 20.29
CA LEU A 282 31.92 0.01 18.92
C LEU A 282 33.34 -0.06 18.36
N THR A 283 34.27 0.77 18.84
CA THR A 283 35.65 0.85 18.33
C THR A 283 36.64 -0.03 19.11
N GLN A 284 36.24 -0.58 20.26
CA GLN A 284 37.04 -1.54 21.01
C GLN A 284 36.87 -2.98 20.46
N GLU A 285 37.96 -3.76 20.39
CA GLU A 285 37.96 -5.15 19.86
C GLU A 285 36.92 -6.08 20.51
N LYS A 286 36.54 -5.87 21.77
CA LYS A 286 35.56 -6.68 22.51
C LYS A 286 34.62 -5.83 23.35
N GLY A 287 34.18 -4.71 22.80
CA GLY A 287 33.21 -3.85 23.46
C GLY A 287 31.82 -4.49 23.52
N ALA A 288 31.21 -4.49 24.70
CA ALA A 288 29.81 -4.83 24.89
C ALA A 288 29.20 -3.87 25.91
N GLY A 289 28.06 -3.28 25.57
CA GLY A 289 27.38 -2.30 26.41
C GLY A 289 25.88 -2.50 26.40
N VAL A 290 25.26 -2.31 27.56
CA VAL A 290 23.80 -2.22 27.70
C VAL A 290 23.50 -0.84 28.29
N VAL A 291 22.69 -0.06 27.58
CA VAL A 291 22.37 1.31 27.99
C VAL A 291 20.86 1.46 28.11
N GLU A 292 20.41 1.87 29.29
CA GLU A 292 19.06 2.36 29.49
C GLU A 292 19.04 3.87 29.27
N ALA A 293 18.25 4.31 28.30
CA ALA A 293 18.12 5.71 27.95
C ALA A 293 16.64 6.12 27.90
N GLY A 294 16.30 7.20 28.61
CA GLY A 294 14.96 7.76 28.63
C GLY A 294 14.49 8.21 27.25
N THR A 295 13.17 8.25 27.06
CA THR A 295 12.55 8.81 25.85
C THR A 295 12.93 10.28 25.68
N GLY A 296 13.09 10.72 24.44
CA GLY A 296 13.47 12.11 24.14
C GLY A 296 14.95 12.46 24.36
N LEU A 297 15.80 11.54 24.85
CA LEU A 297 17.24 11.78 25.01
C LEU A 297 17.96 12.03 23.67
N GLY A 298 17.37 11.60 22.55
CA GLY A 298 18.03 11.60 21.23
C GLY A 298 18.90 10.36 21.03
N LYS A 299 18.38 9.20 21.46
CA LYS A 299 19.07 7.89 21.43
C LYS A 299 19.60 7.55 20.04
N SER A 300 18.74 7.70 19.02
CA SER A 300 19.04 7.36 17.64
C SER A 300 20.23 8.13 17.09
N MET A 301 20.28 9.44 17.34
CA MET A 301 21.43 10.26 16.93
C MET A 301 22.72 9.86 17.64
N ALA A 302 22.66 9.56 18.94
CA ALA A 302 23.82 9.20 19.73
C ALA A 302 24.45 7.87 19.26
N TYR A 303 23.64 6.84 19.04
CA TYR A 303 24.17 5.56 18.56
C TYR A 303 24.56 5.59 17.08
N LEU A 304 23.88 6.41 16.25
CA LEU A 304 24.27 6.62 14.86
C LEU A 304 25.63 7.32 14.76
N PHE A 305 25.91 8.27 15.66
CA PHE A 305 27.24 8.90 15.72
C PHE A 305 28.35 7.87 15.95
N GLY A 306 28.16 6.95 16.90
CA GLY A 306 29.10 5.85 17.11
C GLY A 306 29.23 4.94 15.88
N ALA A 307 28.11 4.61 15.21
CA ALA A 307 28.13 3.85 13.96
C ALA A 307 28.89 4.58 12.83
N PHE A 308 28.80 5.91 12.77
CA PHE A 308 29.52 6.72 11.79
C PHE A 308 31.02 6.71 12.09
N LYS A 309 31.42 6.83 13.36
CA LYS A 309 32.83 6.70 13.77
C LYS A 309 33.41 5.34 13.39
N ASN A 310 32.63 4.28 13.59
CA ASN A 310 33.05 2.93 13.22
C ASN A 310 33.10 2.67 11.70
N SER A 311 32.52 3.56 10.87
CA SER A 311 32.56 3.40 9.41
C SER A 311 33.97 3.42 8.82
N LEU A 312 34.94 3.98 9.54
CA LEU A 312 36.36 3.98 9.17
C LEU A 312 36.97 2.57 9.16
N ASN A 313 36.43 1.67 9.98
CA ASN A 313 36.91 0.31 10.14
C ASN A 313 36.16 -0.70 9.24
N VAL A 314 35.28 -0.23 8.34
CA VAL A 314 34.38 -1.11 7.55
C VAL A 314 35.11 -2.18 6.72
N GLU A 315 36.34 -1.91 6.27
CA GLU A 315 37.15 -2.88 5.52
C GLU A 315 37.68 -4.02 6.41
N GLN A 316 37.82 -3.79 7.71
CA GLN A 316 38.31 -4.77 8.69
C GLN A 316 37.15 -5.44 9.44
N ASP A 317 36.21 -4.63 9.91
CA ASP A 317 35.12 -5.03 10.80
C ASP A 317 33.77 -5.25 10.11
N GLY A 318 33.69 -4.94 8.82
CA GLY A 318 32.42 -4.92 8.10
C GLY A 318 31.53 -3.74 8.53
N PRO A 319 30.30 -3.67 8.00
CA PRO A 319 29.38 -2.57 8.30
C PRO A 319 28.84 -2.66 9.73
N THR A 320 28.51 -1.51 10.32
CA THR A 320 27.72 -1.49 11.56
C THR A 320 26.27 -1.83 11.25
N VAL A 321 25.75 -2.90 11.87
CA VAL A 321 24.35 -3.30 11.74
C VAL A 321 23.52 -2.62 12.83
N VAL A 322 22.44 -1.93 12.45
CA VAL A 322 21.49 -1.30 13.38
C VAL A 322 20.14 -1.98 13.25
N ALA A 323 19.70 -2.65 14.31
CA ALA A 323 18.47 -3.43 14.32
C ALA A 323 17.35 -2.74 15.10
N CYS A 324 16.23 -2.47 14.44
CA CYS A 324 15.05 -1.83 15.01
C CYS A 324 13.91 -2.84 15.26
N HIS A 325 13.08 -2.59 16.28
CA HIS A 325 11.94 -3.48 16.58
C HIS A 325 10.81 -3.37 15.55
N THR A 326 10.45 -2.14 15.14
CA THR A 326 9.29 -1.90 14.26
C THR A 326 9.72 -1.29 12.92
N LYS A 327 8.89 -1.48 11.88
CA LYS A 327 9.09 -0.85 10.58
C LYS A 327 9.09 0.68 10.68
N HIS A 328 8.20 1.25 11.49
CA HIS A 328 8.15 2.70 11.70
C HIS A 328 9.45 3.25 12.31
N LEU A 329 10.03 2.56 13.31
CA LEU A 329 11.33 2.96 13.87
C LEU A 329 12.44 2.81 12.83
N GLN A 330 12.40 1.73 12.04
CA GLN A 330 13.35 1.51 10.94
C GLN A 330 13.30 2.65 9.90
N ASP A 331 12.09 3.03 9.48
CA ASP A 331 11.86 4.11 8.51
C ASP A 331 12.26 5.47 9.09
N GLN A 332 11.94 5.74 10.35
CA GLN A 332 12.36 6.97 11.03
C GLN A 332 13.88 7.07 11.10
N LEU A 333 14.55 5.99 11.50
CA LEU A 333 16.00 5.94 11.59
C LEU A 333 16.65 6.19 10.22
N PHE A 334 16.16 5.51 9.18
CA PHE A 334 16.79 5.52 7.87
C PHE A 334 16.47 6.76 7.02
N TYR A 335 15.24 7.26 7.08
CA TYR A 335 14.80 8.38 6.23
C TYR A 335 14.90 9.74 6.90
N LYS A 336 15.07 9.80 8.22
CA LYS A 336 15.16 11.05 8.97
C LYS A 336 16.47 11.14 9.73
N ASP A 337 16.69 10.25 10.69
CA ASP A 337 17.76 10.44 11.66
C ASP A 337 19.16 10.31 11.03
N LEU A 338 19.35 9.28 10.19
CA LEU A 338 20.61 9.02 9.50
C LEU A 338 20.97 10.11 8.47
N PRO A 339 20.07 10.54 7.55
CA PRO A 339 20.35 11.65 6.65
C PRO A 339 20.66 12.95 7.39
N GLN A 340 19.85 13.28 8.40
CA GLN A 340 20.04 14.48 9.21
C GLN A 340 21.44 14.53 9.84
N LEU A 341 21.89 13.42 10.45
CA LEU A 341 23.22 13.37 11.05
C LEU A 341 24.33 13.45 9.99
N ALA A 342 24.22 12.69 8.90
CA ALA A 342 25.24 12.67 7.84
C ALA A 342 25.44 14.03 7.18
N GLU A 343 24.35 14.74 6.89
CA GLU A 343 24.38 16.08 6.32
C GLU A 343 24.89 17.12 7.32
N THR A 344 24.49 17.04 8.59
CA THR A 344 24.97 17.95 9.64
C THR A 344 26.48 17.84 9.87
N LEU A 345 26.99 16.61 9.86
CA LEU A 345 28.41 16.34 10.04
C LEU A 345 29.21 16.55 8.75
N ASP A 346 28.53 16.61 7.59
CA ASP A 346 29.15 16.64 6.26
C ASP A 346 30.16 15.51 6.08
N VAL A 347 29.77 14.27 6.39
CA VAL A 347 30.65 13.09 6.32
C VAL A 347 30.23 12.10 5.24
N PRO A 348 31.17 11.41 4.56
CA PRO A 348 30.85 10.46 3.51
C PRO A 348 30.32 9.15 4.11
N ILE A 349 29.00 8.92 3.99
CA ILE A 349 28.34 7.73 4.53
C ILE A 349 27.50 7.04 3.46
N LYS A 350 27.62 5.71 3.39
CA LYS A 350 26.72 4.84 2.62
C LYS A 350 25.92 3.99 3.59
N ALA A 351 24.61 4.01 3.47
CA ALA A 351 23.74 3.18 4.31
C ALA A 351 22.71 2.43 3.47
N VAL A 352 22.29 1.27 3.96
CA VAL A 352 21.27 0.44 3.30
C VAL A 352 20.23 0.01 4.32
N MET A 353 18.95 0.12 3.96
CA MET A 353 17.85 -0.46 4.71
C MET A 353 17.42 -1.78 4.08
N MET A 354 17.43 -2.85 4.87
CA MET A 354 17.12 -4.19 4.39
C MET A 354 16.04 -4.86 5.24
N LYS A 355 15.11 -5.54 4.56
CA LYS A 355 14.09 -6.41 5.15
C LYS A 355 14.35 -7.86 4.71
N GLY A 356 13.66 -8.82 5.33
CA GLY A 356 13.72 -10.21 4.87
C GLY A 356 13.28 -10.32 3.40
N ARG A 357 13.91 -11.21 2.64
CA ARG A 357 13.75 -11.30 1.17
C ARG A 357 12.31 -11.46 0.68
N ASN A 358 11.46 -12.14 1.45
CA ASN A 358 10.05 -12.33 1.11
C ASN A 358 9.23 -11.02 1.17
N ASN A 359 9.82 -9.90 1.61
CA ASN A 359 9.20 -8.58 1.52
C ASN A 359 9.41 -7.92 0.17
N TYR A 360 10.27 -8.48 -0.69
CA TYR A 360 10.55 -7.90 -2.01
C TYR A 360 9.84 -8.70 -3.11
N ILE A 361 9.29 -8.00 -4.10
CA ILE A 361 8.72 -8.64 -5.28
C ILE A 361 9.80 -9.30 -6.15
N CYS A 362 9.50 -10.48 -6.67
CA CYS A 362 10.27 -11.14 -7.71
C CYS A 362 9.58 -10.94 -9.06
N LYS A 363 10.14 -10.09 -9.92
CA LYS A 363 9.61 -9.79 -11.26
C LYS A 363 9.31 -11.06 -12.05
N THR A 364 10.27 -11.98 -12.12
CA THR A 364 10.12 -13.22 -12.89
C THR A 364 8.99 -14.12 -12.38
N ARG A 365 8.85 -14.27 -11.06
CA ARG A 365 7.75 -15.07 -10.49
C ARG A 365 6.40 -14.40 -10.71
N PHE A 366 6.36 -13.07 -10.63
CA PHE A 366 5.16 -12.31 -10.93
C PHE A 366 4.76 -12.45 -12.42
N ASP A 367 5.73 -12.41 -13.34
CA ASP A 367 5.48 -12.66 -14.77
C ASP A 367 4.91 -14.06 -15.03
N TRP A 368 5.40 -15.09 -14.31
CA TRP A 368 4.85 -16.44 -14.37
C TRP A 368 3.42 -16.50 -13.85
N LEU A 369 3.14 -15.85 -12.72
CA LEU A 369 1.81 -15.77 -12.14
C LEU A 369 0.80 -15.12 -13.11
N ILE A 370 1.17 -14.01 -13.74
CA ILE A 370 0.31 -13.34 -14.73
C ILE A 370 0.12 -14.21 -15.98
N SER A 371 1.17 -14.90 -16.43
CA SER A 371 1.08 -15.79 -17.60
C SER A 371 0.14 -16.97 -17.38
N ASP A 372 -0.04 -17.39 -16.12
CA ASP A 372 -0.94 -18.48 -15.70
C ASP A 372 -2.21 -17.96 -14.99
N ALA A 373 -2.58 -16.70 -15.21
CA ALA A 373 -3.70 -16.04 -14.53
C ALA A 373 -5.06 -16.74 -14.71
N LYS A 374 -5.22 -17.56 -15.77
CA LYS A 374 -6.43 -18.37 -16.00
C LYS A 374 -6.74 -19.37 -14.90
N THR A 375 -5.75 -19.66 -14.05
CA THR A 375 -5.90 -20.61 -12.95
C THR A 375 -6.29 -19.91 -11.63
N LEU A 376 -6.35 -18.58 -11.61
CA LEU A 376 -6.75 -17.76 -10.48
C LEU A 376 -8.26 -17.47 -10.51
N ASP A 377 -8.86 -17.29 -9.33
CA ASP A 377 -10.23 -16.80 -9.23
C ASP A 377 -10.30 -15.28 -9.55
N SER A 378 -11.50 -14.75 -9.84
CA SER A 378 -11.66 -13.32 -10.17
C SER A 378 -11.17 -12.38 -9.06
N LEU A 379 -11.30 -12.77 -7.80
CA LEU A 379 -10.91 -11.96 -6.65
C LEU A 379 -9.38 -11.94 -6.45
N ASP A 380 -8.70 -13.03 -6.80
CA ASP A 380 -7.25 -13.10 -6.84
C ASP A 380 -6.70 -12.24 -7.98
N VAL A 381 -7.32 -12.30 -9.16
CA VAL A 381 -6.99 -11.43 -10.30
C VAL A 381 -7.14 -9.97 -9.91
N GLU A 382 -8.27 -9.61 -9.30
CA GLU A 382 -8.53 -8.26 -8.79
C GLU A 382 -7.46 -7.80 -7.78
N ALA A 383 -7.10 -8.67 -6.83
CA ALA A 383 -6.09 -8.36 -5.81
C ALA A 383 -4.69 -8.11 -6.39
N LEU A 384 -4.37 -8.62 -7.59
CA LEU A 384 -3.07 -8.43 -8.23
C LEU A 384 -2.97 -7.12 -9.04
N ILE A 385 -4.09 -6.48 -9.38
CA ILE A 385 -4.08 -5.22 -10.16
C ILE A 385 -3.25 -4.13 -9.46
N PRO A 386 -3.40 -3.85 -8.14
CA PRO A 386 -2.56 -2.89 -7.43
C PRO A 386 -1.04 -3.13 -7.55
N ILE A 387 -0.62 -4.38 -7.67
CA ILE A 387 0.81 -4.71 -7.83
C ILE A 387 1.34 -4.20 -9.18
N LEU A 388 0.56 -4.27 -10.25
CA LEU A 388 0.96 -3.75 -11.56
C LEU A 388 1.15 -2.23 -11.53
N PHE A 389 0.19 -1.51 -10.94
CA PHE A 389 0.27 -0.07 -10.75
C PHE A 389 1.46 0.32 -9.86
N TRP A 390 1.63 -0.34 -8.72
CA TRP A 390 2.76 -0.10 -7.82
C TRP A 390 4.13 -0.41 -8.47
N MET A 391 4.22 -1.51 -9.24
CA MET A 391 5.46 -1.90 -9.93
C MET A 391 5.93 -0.88 -10.96
N TYR A 392 5.02 -0.09 -11.53
CA TYR A 392 5.36 1.00 -12.44
C TYR A 392 6.18 2.09 -11.73
N TRP A 393 5.96 2.29 -10.43
CA TRP A 393 6.58 3.38 -9.68
C TRP A 393 7.69 2.97 -8.70
N THR A 394 7.61 1.76 -8.13
CA THR A 394 8.54 1.36 -7.06
C THR A 394 10.00 1.34 -7.50
N LYS A 395 10.86 1.87 -6.65
CA LYS A 395 12.33 1.84 -6.83
C LYS A 395 12.98 0.70 -6.05
N THR A 396 12.32 0.23 -5.00
CA THR A 396 12.88 -0.69 -4.01
C THR A 396 12.33 -2.11 -4.17
N GLY A 397 11.17 -2.27 -4.81
CA GLY A 397 10.42 -3.51 -4.87
C GLY A 397 9.93 -4.00 -3.52
N ASP A 398 9.90 -3.16 -2.49
CA ASP A 398 9.39 -3.49 -1.16
C ASP A 398 7.86 -3.50 -1.17
N LEU A 399 7.28 -4.69 -1.04
CA LEU A 399 5.83 -4.88 -1.10
C LEU A 399 5.08 -4.06 -0.05
N SER A 400 5.71 -3.68 1.07
CA SER A 400 5.06 -2.84 2.08
C SER A 400 4.72 -1.42 1.61
N GLU A 401 5.21 -1.00 0.46
CA GLU A 401 4.80 0.23 -0.23
C GLU A 401 3.42 0.10 -0.93
N CYS A 402 2.92 -1.13 -1.14
CA CYS A 402 1.64 -1.40 -1.82
C CYS A 402 0.56 -1.80 -0.81
N SER A 403 0.07 -0.82 -0.05
CA SER A 403 -1.07 -0.97 0.87
C SER A 403 -2.34 -1.43 0.14
N GLY A 404 -2.53 -1.06 -1.13
CA GLY A 404 -3.65 -1.49 -1.97
C GLY A 404 -3.79 -3.02 -2.06
N PHE A 405 -2.67 -3.72 -2.30
CA PHE A 405 -2.63 -5.19 -2.33
C PHE A 405 -3.01 -5.79 -0.97
N PHE A 406 -2.47 -5.29 0.14
CA PHE A 406 -2.77 -5.83 1.47
C PHE A 406 -4.22 -5.57 1.90
N ASN A 407 -4.81 -4.46 1.45
CA ASN A 407 -6.21 -4.12 1.73
C ASN A 407 -7.21 -4.94 0.89
N ALA A 408 -6.78 -5.57 -0.20
CA ALA A 408 -7.58 -6.55 -0.94
C ALA A 408 -7.79 -7.89 -0.19
N ARG A 409 -7.12 -8.08 0.96
CA ARG A 409 -7.26 -9.25 1.87
C ARG A 409 -6.91 -10.61 1.27
N ARG A 410 -6.26 -10.67 0.10
CA ARG A 410 -5.70 -11.89 -0.52
C ARG A 410 -4.18 -12.02 -0.28
N THR A 411 -3.75 -11.78 0.96
CA THR A 411 -2.32 -11.68 1.31
C THR A 411 -1.52 -12.97 1.12
N TRP A 412 -2.20 -14.11 1.00
CA TRP A 412 -1.60 -15.41 0.69
C TRP A 412 -0.90 -15.41 -0.68
N LEU A 413 -1.39 -14.64 -1.67
CA LEU A 413 -0.79 -14.50 -3.00
C LEU A 413 0.64 -14.00 -2.93
N LYS A 414 1.02 -13.26 -1.87
CA LYS A 414 2.39 -12.76 -1.69
C LYS A 414 3.45 -13.85 -1.83
N SER A 415 3.17 -15.05 -1.32
CA SER A 415 4.13 -16.16 -1.35
C SER A 415 4.42 -16.66 -2.76
N THR A 416 3.53 -16.41 -3.73
CA THR A 416 3.65 -16.90 -5.11
C THR A 416 4.57 -16.02 -5.96
N PHE A 417 4.70 -14.73 -5.63
CA PHE A 417 5.47 -13.75 -6.40
C PHE A 417 6.59 -13.04 -5.64
N CYS A 418 6.76 -13.24 -4.32
CA CYS A 418 7.87 -12.64 -3.59
C CYS A 418 9.23 -13.32 -3.89
N SER A 419 10.34 -12.64 -3.58
CA SER A 419 11.67 -13.22 -3.68
C SER A 419 11.86 -14.34 -2.66
N GLU A 420 12.27 -15.52 -3.13
CA GLU A 420 12.43 -16.73 -2.31
C GLU A 420 13.74 -17.47 -2.65
N PRO A 421 14.38 -18.15 -1.69
CA PRO A 421 15.56 -18.98 -1.96
C PRO A 421 15.24 -20.09 -2.98
N GLY A 422 16.26 -20.55 -3.71
CA GLY A 422 16.10 -21.58 -4.75
C GLY A 422 15.60 -21.06 -6.10
N PHE A 423 14.69 -20.09 -6.11
CA PHE A 423 14.16 -19.51 -7.36
C PHE A 423 15.00 -18.35 -7.93
N CYS A 424 15.75 -17.66 -7.08
CA CYS A 424 16.52 -16.48 -7.47
C CYS A 424 17.91 -16.86 -7.96
N THR A 425 18.03 -17.20 -9.25
CA THR A 425 19.33 -17.39 -9.93
C THR A 425 19.64 -16.23 -10.87
N GLY A 426 20.94 -16.01 -11.15
CA GLY A 426 21.39 -14.94 -12.05
C GLY A 426 20.75 -15.05 -13.44
N ASP A 427 20.78 -16.24 -14.03
CA ASP A 427 20.26 -16.48 -15.39
C ASP A 427 18.75 -16.26 -15.52
N VAL A 428 17.98 -16.65 -14.50
CA VAL A 428 16.52 -16.47 -14.46
C VAL A 428 16.15 -14.99 -14.32
N CYS A 429 16.92 -14.23 -13.52
CA CYS A 429 16.66 -12.82 -13.27
C CYS A 429 17.20 -11.89 -14.38
N ASN A 430 18.16 -12.34 -15.18
CA ASN A 430 18.79 -11.53 -16.24
C ASN A 430 17.79 -11.05 -17.29
N ARG A 431 16.70 -11.80 -17.53
CA ARG A 431 15.61 -11.39 -18.45
C ARG A 431 14.92 -10.09 -18.04
N ASN A 432 15.03 -9.72 -16.76
CA ASN A 432 14.38 -8.56 -16.15
C ASN A 432 15.39 -7.47 -15.71
N ASP A 433 16.61 -7.50 -16.27
CA ASP A 433 17.75 -6.66 -15.86
C ASP A 433 18.06 -6.78 -14.35
N GLY A 434 17.90 -8.01 -13.84
CA GLY A 434 18.01 -8.36 -12.43
C GLY A 434 16.74 -8.12 -11.63
N CYS A 435 16.85 -8.15 -10.31
CA CYS A 435 15.73 -7.96 -9.40
C CYS A 435 16.08 -6.93 -8.32
N TYR A 436 15.04 -6.37 -7.69
CA TYR A 436 15.19 -5.36 -6.64
C TYR A 436 16.05 -5.87 -5.47
N TYR A 437 15.74 -7.07 -4.98
CA TYR A 437 16.50 -7.71 -3.90
C TYR A 437 17.97 -7.96 -4.29
N GLY A 438 18.24 -8.37 -5.53
CA GLY A 438 19.60 -8.62 -6.01
C GLY A 438 20.44 -7.34 -6.09
N LYS A 439 19.85 -6.23 -6.53
CA LYS A 439 20.50 -4.90 -6.52
C LYS A 439 20.79 -4.46 -5.07
N LEU A 440 19.82 -4.65 -4.17
CA LEU A 440 19.99 -4.37 -2.74
C LEU A 440 21.10 -5.22 -2.10
N LYS A 441 21.14 -6.52 -2.40
CA LYS A 441 22.19 -7.44 -1.92
C LYS A 441 23.59 -7.04 -2.41
N LYS A 442 23.72 -6.39 -3.56
CA LYS A 442 25.02 -5.83 -3.99
C LYS A 442 25.38 -4.55 -3.22
N ALA A 443 24.38 -3.75 -2.84
CA ALA A 443 24.58 -2.50 -2.11
C ALA A 443 25.04 -2.74 -0.66
N ILE A 444 24.54 -3.78 0.02
CA ILE A 444 24.92 -4.07 1.41
C ILE A 444 26.42 -4.32 1.60
N PHE A 445 27.11 -4.93 0.63
CA PHE A 445 28.57 -5.15 0.69
C PHE A 445 29.41 -3.87 0.53
N ARG A 446 28.78 -2.75 0.19
CA ARG A 446 29.44 -1.43 0.06
C ARG A 446 28.92 -0.43 1.08
N ALA A 447 28.04 -0.87 1.98
CA ALA A 447 27.46 -0.03 3.00
C ALA A 447 28.43 0.12 4.16
N HIS A 448 28.43 1.28 4.80
CA HIS A 448 29.06 1.47 6.10
C HIS A 448 28.09 1.07 7.22
N ILE A 449 26.79 1.25 6.97
CA ILE A 449 25.72 1.03 7.95
C ILE A 449 24.59 0.25 7.29
N ILE A 450 24.13 -0.80 7.95
CA ILE A 450 22.97 -1.58 7.49
C ILE A 450 21.87 -1.49 8.54
N VAL A 451 20.72 -0.95 8.16
CA VAL A 451 19.55 -0.85 9.01
C VAL A 451 18.61 -2.03 8.73
N VAL A 452 18.39 -2.87 9.74
CA VAL A 452 17.54 -4.06 9.66
C VAL A 452 16.44 -4.04 10.73
N ASN A 453 15.50 -4.97 10.63
CA ASN A 453 14.60 -5.26 11.75
C ASN A 453 15.17 -6.38 12.63
N HIS A 454 14.66 -6.49 13.86
CA HIS A 454 15.05 -7.57 14.79
C HIS A 454 14.89 -8.97 14.18
N SER A 455 13.80 -9.21 13.43
CA SER A 455 13.55 -10.51 12.80
C SER A 455 14.65 -10.94 11.81
N LEU A 456 15.14 -10.01 10.98
CA LEU A 456 16.22 -10.27 10.02
C LEU A 456 17.55 -10.48 10.75
N LEU A 457 17.86 -9.67 11.77
CA LEU A 457 19.05 -9.87 12.60
C LEU A 457 19.06 -11.27 13.23
N MET A 458 17.93 -11.69 13.83
CA MET A 458 17.82 -13.02 14.43
C MET A 458 17.91 -14.16 13.40
N THR A 459 17.39 -13.93 12.19
CA THR A 459 17.48 -14.92 11.10
C THR A 459 18.92 -15.11 10.67
N ASP A 460 19.66 -14.02 10.47
CA ASP A 460 21.07 -14.06 10.09
C ASP A 460 21.95 -14.66 11.20
N ALA A 461 21.66 -14.35 12.46
CA ALA A 461 22.34 -14.97 13.60
C ALA A 461 22.15 -16.49 13.69
N ALA A 462 20.99 -17.01 13.28
CA ALA A 462 20.71 -18.45 13.23
C ALA A 462 21.22 -19.12 11.95
N GLN A 463 21.22 -18.40 10.84
CA GLN A 463 21.63 -18.85 9.51
C GLN A 463 22.41 -17.74 8.81
N PRO A 464 23.75 -17.66 9.00
CA PRO A 464 24.56 -16.61 8.41
C PRO A 464 24.49 -16.56 6.89
N GLY A 465 24.64 -15.35 6.33
CA GLY A 465 24.77 -15.13 4.88
C GLY A 465 23.66 -14.28 4.25
N PHE A 466 22.75 -13.72 5.07
CA PHE A 466 21.82 -12.67 4.63
C PHE A 466 22.50 -11.30 4.67
N LEU A 467 23.29 -11.05 5.70
CA LEU A 467 24.13 -9.87 5.88
C LEU A 467 25.59 -10.20 5.51
N PRO A 468 26.41 -9.21 5.10
CA PRO A 468 27.85 -9.40 5.05
C PRO A 468 28.40 -9.69 6.45
N ASP A 469 29.62 -10.22 6.56
CA ASP A 469 30.27 -10.35 7.87
C ASP A 469 30.37 -8.97 8.53
N PHE A 470 30.00 -8.90 9.81
CA PHE A 470 30.03 -7.69 10.62
C PHE A 470 30.49 -8.01 12.04
N ASN A 471 31.30 -7.13 12.62
CA ASN A 471 31.79 -7.22 13.99
C ASN A 471 31.05 -6.26 14.94
N SER A 472 30.22 -5.37 14.40
CA SER A 472 29.56 -4.30 15.17
C SER A 472 28.05 -4.31 14.97
N VAL A 473 27.29 -4.40 16.08
CA VAL A 473 25.83 -4.39 16.06
C VAL A 473 25.25 -3.50 17.15
N ILE A 474 24.21 -2.75 16.79
CA ILE A 474 23.41 -1.91 17.67
C ILE A 474 21.99 -2.45 17.64
N VAL A 475 21.43 -2.77 18.81
CA VAL A 475 20.04 -3.24 18.93
C VAL A 475 19.20 -2.18 19.62
N ASP A 476 18.40 -1.46 18.84
CA ASP A 476 17.46 -0.47 19.38
C ASP A 476 16.22 -1.17 19.93
N GLU A 477 15.67 -0.64 21.03
CA GLU A 477 14.56 -1.22 21.77
C GLU A 477 14.76 -2.73 22.07
N ALA A 478 15.97 -3.08 22.52
CA ALA A 478 16.44 -4.45 22.77
C ALA A 478 15.53 -5.28 23.71
N HIS A 479 14.71 -4.63 24.53
CA HIS A 479 13.70 -5.30 25.34
C HIS A 479 12.69 -6.12 24.51
N ASN A 480 12.52 -5.82 23.21
CA ASN A 480 11.67 -6.59 22.30
C ASN A 480 12.37 -7.77 21.62
N LEU A 481 13.70 -7.88 21.72
CA LEU A 481 14.49 -8.85 20.97
C LEU A 481 14.05 -10.29 21.23
N VAL A 482 13.75 -10.62 22.48
CA VAL A 482 13.25 -11.94 22.90
C VAL A 482 11.93 -12.27 22.19
N LYS A 483 10.99 -11.32 22.15
CA LYS A 483 9.70 -11.50 21.48
C LYS A 483 9.89 -11.69 19.97
N SER A 484 10.77 -10.91 19.35
CA SER A 484 11.10 -11.05 17.92
C SER A 484 11.72 -12.40 17.60
N ALA A 485 12.61 -12.91 18.47
CA ALA A 485 13.18 -14.24 18.33
C ALA A 485 12.10 -15.33 18.38
N TYR A 486 11.21 -15.30 19.38
CA TYR A 486 10.09 -16.25 19.47
C TYR A 486 9.20 -16.23 18.23
N GLN A 487 8.89 -15.05 17.69
CA GLN A 487 8.07 -14.93 16.49
C GLN A 487 8.79 -15.49 15.25
N GLN A 488 10.10 -15.24 15.13
CA GLN A 488 10.89 -15.64 13.97
C GLN A 488 11.13 -17.16 13.92
N PHE A 489 11.39 -17.78 15.07
CA PHE A 489 11.64 -19.22 15.16
C PHE A 489 10.36 -20.05 15.31
N LYS A 490 9.18 -19.41 15.22
CA LYS A 490 7.89 -20.11 15.22
C LYS A 490 7.53 -20.59 13.83
N THR A 491 7.25 -21.88 13.71
CA THR A 491 6.58 -22.45 12.52
C THR A 491 5.06 -22.31 12.67
N LYS A 492 4.38 -21.84 11.62
CA LYS A 492 2.92 -21.81 11.52
C LYS A 492 2.48 -22.71 10.37
N TRP A 493 1.39 -23.43 10.58
CA TRP A 493 0.74 -24.25 9.57
C TRP A 493 -0.70 -23.78 9.46
N SER A 494 -1.18 -23.60 8.23
CA SER A 494 -2.58 -23.32 7.95
C SER A 494 -3.09 -24.30 6.89
N GLU A 495 -4.38 -24.63 6.95
CA GLU A 495 -5.02 -25.48 5.94
C GLU A 495 -4.83 -24.89 4.54
N LYS A 496 -5.08 -23.59 4.37
CA LYS A 496 -4.95 -22.90 3.07
C LYS A 496 -3.54 -22.98 2.49
N ASP A 497 -2.51 -22.65 3.28
CA ASP A 497 -1.11 -22.69 2.82
C ASP A 497 -0.69 -24.13 2.45
N THR A 498 -1.15 -25.11 3.24
CA THR A 498 -0.83 -26.53 3.03
C THR A 498 -1.53 -27.06 1.79
N SER A 499 -2.82 -26.75 1.61
CA SER A 499 -3.58 -27.14 0.42
C SER A 499 -2.97 -26.57 -0.85
N TYR A 500 -2.55 -25.30 -0.84
CA TYR A 500 -1.85 -24.69 -1.97
C TYR A 500 -0.51 -25.39 -2.26
N PHE A 501 0.29 -25.67 -1.23
CA PHE A 501 1.56 -26.39 -1.41
C PHE A 501 1.33 -27.79 -2.00
N LEU A 502 0.33 -28.52 -1.51
CA LEU A 502 -0.05 -29.83 -2.05
C LEU A 502 -0.49 -29.72 -3.50
N GLN A 503 -1.26 -28.69 -3.87
CA GLN A 503 -1.67 -28.43 -5.27
C GLN A 503 -0.49 -28.11 -6.19
N THR A 504 0.57 -27.45 -5.68
CA THR A 504 1.80 -27.23 -6.47
C THR A 504 2.64 -28.50 -6.66
N VAL A 505 2.54 -29.47 -5.76
CA VAL A 505 3.25 -30.76 -5.85
C VAL A 505 2.46 -31.78 -6.66
N ASP A 506 1.13 -31.78 -6.52
CA ASP A 506 0.19 -32.66 -7.21
C ASP A 506 -1.04 -31.88 -7.69
N PRO A 507 -1.10 -31.54 -8.99
CA PRO A 507 -2.22 -30.80 -9.59
C PRO A 507 -3.57 -31.52 -9.55
N SER A 508 -3.62 -32.81 -9.16
CA SER A 508 -4.87 -33.55 -9.02
C SER A 508 -5.67 -33.15 -7.77
N PHE A 509 -5.08 -32.37 -6.86
CA PHE A 509 -5.81 -31.74 -5.77
C PHE A 509 -6.63 -30.54 -6.29
N PRO A 510 -7.96 -30.53 -6.10
CA PRO A 510 -8.80 -29.46 -6.62
C PRO A 510 -8.51 -28.12 -5.93
N ARG A 511 -8.51 -27.05 -6.72
CA ARG A 511 -8.56 -25.66 -6.26
C ARG A 511 -10.00 -25.41 -5.82
N SER A 512 -10.24 -25.42 -4.51
CA SER A 512 -11.56 -25.19 -3.92
C SER A 512 -12.13 -23.85 -4.32
#